data_AF-A0A4Z1DJP4-F1
#
_entry.id   AF-A0A4Z1DJP4-F1
#
_cell.length_a   1.000
_cell.length_b   1.000
_cell.length_c   1.000
_cell.angle_alpha   90.00
_cell.angle_beta   90.00
_cell.angle_gamma   90.00
#
_symmetry.space_group_name_H-M   'P 1'
#
loop_
_entity.id
_entity.type
_entity.pdbx_description
1 polymer ?
#
loop_
_entity_poly.entity_id
_entity_poly.type
_entity_poly.pdbx_seq_one_letter_code
_entity_poly.pdbx_strand_id
1 'polypeptide(L)'
;MSALVGTGVLFRFALRRDRVLLPVWIGVNALMVLSMPGTLRGLYATEAERAALRSQMAGNASLRALTGPALDDSLGGLTAWRVGVYAGLLAAVMSLLIVIRHTRDEEESGRLEVIASGAVGRRAPLSSALLTSAAANGVLAVVLIAGLASLGLSGALALGLAVGLTGLVFASAAAVAAQLTQSARLARGLTAGLLGAAFVLRAAGDAGPAWLTWASPLGWLEKVRAYAGERWWVLGLSALACLSQALLAYALAGRRDLGMSFLPTRPGPAVGRLGSAGALAWRLQRGALLGWSTGFFLAGVIYGSLTEGAADMMSGNAGARAVLERMGGRAGVTDTFLSAMISMLGLVSALYVVSAVLRLSSEESSGRAEPLLACAVSRLRWAGGHLVTAFGGVALLMLLAGLGFWAGYGERPDAVMGACLVQVPAAWALGAVTVLLYGFAPRVAVAGWAVAGAVLLIGWVGSALDAPRWLLAVSPYDHLPKLPGAGMTWGPVGVLIGLAMLLTSAGLVGLRRRDLGS
;
A
#
# COMPACT_ATOMS: atom_id res chain seq x y z
N MET A 1 18.96 -0.63 -37.55
CA MET A 1 17.96 0.25 -36.87
C MET A 1 18.48 0.58 -35.47
N SER A 2 18.33 1.83 -35.00
CA SER A 2 18.74 2.20 -33.63
C SER A 2 17.94 1.39 -32.59
N ALA A 3 18.61 0.96 -31.51
CA ALA A 3 17.96 0.19 -30.44
C ALA A 3 16.83 0.95 -29.72
N LEU A 4 16.73 2.27 -29.93
CA LEU A 4 15.76 3.18 -29.29
C LEU A 4 14.62 3.62 -30.23
N VAL A 5 14.58 3.16 -31.49
CA VAL A 5 13.50 3.51 -32.43
C VAL A 5 12.14 3.14 -31.82
N GLY A 6 11.15 4.03 -31.91
CA GLY A 6 9.81 3.81 -31.35
C GLY A 6 9.61 4.26 -29.91
N THR A 7 10.67 4.63 -29.17
CA THR A 7 10.58 5.06 -27.75
C THR A 7 9.58 6.20 -27.55
N GLY A 8 9.64 7.24 -28.39
CA GLY A 8 8.74 8.40 -28.26
C GLY A 8 7.28 8.07 -28.53
N VAL A 9 6.99 7.12 -29.43
CA VAL A 9 5.62 6.66 -29.71
C VAL A 9 5.08 5.87 -28.53
N LEU A 10 5.87 4.93 -28.01
CA LEU A 10 5.51 4.15 -26.83
C LEU A 10 5.33 5.03 -25.58
N PHE A 11 6.19 6.04 -25.40
CA PHE A 11 6.08 6.97 -24.29
C PHE A 11 4.78 7.78 -24.35
N ARG A 12 4.44 8.34 -25.51
CA ARG A 12 3.15 9.04 -25.70
C ARG A 12 1.96 8.11 -25.50
N PHE A 13 2.06 6.87 -25.96
CA PHE A 13 1.03 5.86 -25.74
C PHE A 13 0.86 5.54 -24.24
N ALA A 14 1.96 5.35 -23.51
CA ALA A 14 1.95 5.10 -22.07
C ALA A 14 1.29 6.26 -21.30
N LEU A 15 1.62 7.51 -21.62
CA LEU A 15 0.98 8.68 -21.02
C LEU A 15 -0.52 8.75 -21.30
N ARG A 16 -0.97 8.43 -22.52
CA ARG A 16 -2.41 8.39 -22.86
C ARG A 16 -3.13 7.27 -22.10
N ARG A 17 -2.49 6.09 -22.02
CA ARG A 17 -3.06 4.92 -21.34
C ARG A 17 -3.19 5.17 -19.84
N ASP A 18 -2.24 5.89 -19.25
CA ASP A 18 -2.22 6.18 -17.82
C ASP A 18 -2.70 7.60 -17.47
N ARG A 19 -3.49 8.23 -18.36
CA ARG A 19 -4.04 9.59 -18.20
C ARG A 19 -4.89 9.81 -16.95
N VAL A 20 -5.41 8.74 -16.35
CA VAL A 20 -6.13 8.78 -15.07
C VAL A 20 -5.21 8.35 -13.92
N LEU A 21 -4.42 7.30 -14.14
CA LEU A 21 -3.57 6.71 -13.11
C LEU A 21 -2.49 7.69 -12.65
N LEU A 22 -1.75 8.34 -13.57
CA LEU A 22 -0.66 9.25 -13.19
C LEU A 22 -1.18 10.47 -12.42
N PRO A 23 -2.21 11.21 -12.89
CA PRO A 23 -2.70 12.37 -12.14
C PRO A 23 -3.29 12.00 -10.78
N VAL A 24 -3.93 10.83 -10.65
CA VAL A 24 -4.43 10.37 -9.34
C VAL A 24 -3.29 10.10 -8.37
N TRP A 25 -2.24 9.38 -8.78
CA TRP A 25 -1.07 9.13 -7.93
C TRP A 25 -0.36 10.42 -7.53
N ILE A 26 -0.12 11.31 -8.50
CA ILE A 26 0.50 12.61 -8.26
C ILE A 26 -0.38 13.46 -7.34
N GLY A 27 -1.68 13.52 -7.60
CA GLY A 27 -2.65 14.30 -6.85
C GLY A 27 -2.79 13.82 -5.41
N VAL A 28 -2.89 12.51 -5.17
CA VAL A 28 -2.95 11.94 -3.80
C VAL A 28 -1.66 12.25 -3.02
N ASN A 29 -0.49 12.08 -3.64
CA ASN A 29 0.79 12.35 -2.98
C ASN A 29 0.98 13.85 -2.73
N ALA A 30 0.68 14.70 -3.72
CA ALA A 30 0.72 16.15 -3.58
C ALA A 30 -0.27 16.64 -2.52
N LEU A 31 -1.51 16.13 -2.49
CA LEU A 31 -2.51 16.50 -1.49
C LEU A 31 -2.02 16.17 -0.07
N MET A 32 -1.44 14.97 0.13
CA MET A 32 -0.89 14.56 1.41
C MET A 32 0.22 15.50 1.89
N VAL A 33 1.13 15.91 0.99
CA VAL A 33 2.24 16.80 1.35
C VAL A 33 1.79 18.24 1.53
N LEU A 34 1.02 18.78 0.60
CA LEU A 34 0.65 20.20 0.54
C LEU A 34 -0.45 20.58 1.54
N SER A 35 -1.24 19.62 2.03
CA SER A 35 -2.20 19.87 3.13
C SER A 35 -1.51 19.99 4.50
N MET A 36 -0.34 19.36 4.66
CA MET A 36 0.33 19.24 5.97
C MET A 36 0.74 20.58 6.60
N PRO A 37 1.28 21.59 5.86
CA PRO A 37 1.56 22.90 6.44
C PRO A 37 0.33 23.60 7.04
N GLY A 38 -0.85 23.38 6.46
CA GLY A 38 -2.11 23.94 6.98
C GLY A 38 -2.52 23.25 8.28
N THR A 39 -2.47 21.91 8.29
CA THR A 39 -2.74 21.10 9.49
C THR A 39 -1.77 21.45 10.63
N LEU A 40 -0.48 21.59 10.34
CA LEU A 40 0.53 21.96 11.34
C LEU A 40 0.31 23.36 11.90
N ARG A 41 -0.10 24.33 11.07
CA ARG A 41 -0.48 25.68 11.55
C ARG A 41 -1.71 25.67 12.45
N GLY A 42 -2.70 24.82 12.13
CA GLY A 42 -3.91 24.70 12.94
C GLY A 42 -3.67 24.02 14.30
N LEU A 43 -2.74 23.07 14.37
CA LEU A 43 -2.43 22.32 15.59
C LEU A 43 -1.29 22.93 16.44
N TYR A 44 -0.31 23.57 15.79
CA TYR A 44 0.89 24.13 16.41
C TYR A 44 1.17 25.52 15.82
N ALA A 45 0.42 26.52 16.29
CA ALA A 45 0.44 27.86 15.72
C ALA A 45 1.72 28.62 16.08
N THR A 46 2.21 28.46 17.31
CA THR A 46 3.37 29.20 17.79
C THR A 46 4.68 28.46 17.54
N GLU A 47 5.79 29.20 17.46
CA GLU A 47 7.12 28.61 17.35
C GLU A 47 7.48 27.80 18.61
N ALA A 48 7.07 28.28 19.78
CA ALA A 48 7.25 27.56 21.05
C ALA A 48 6.55 26.19 21.06
N GLU A 49 5.32 26.09 20.54
CA GLU A 49 4.60 24.82 20.38
C GLU A 49 5.32 23.86 19.44
N ARG A 50 5.85 24.37 18.33
CA ARG A 50 6.61 23.57 17.35
C ARG A 50 7.96 23.09 17.89
N ALA A 51 8.65 23.93 18.64
CA ALA A 51 9.87 23.55 19.35
C ALA A 51 9.59 22.49 20.45
N ALA A 52 8.47 22.63 21.17
CA ALA A 52 8.02 21.65 22.16
C ALA A 52 7.65 20.30 21.52
N LEU A 53 6.97 20.31 20.36
CA LEU A 53 6.71 19.09 19.59
C LEU A 53 8.02 18.38 19.23
N ARG A 54 9.00 19.15 18.74
CA ARG A 54 10.32 18.61 18.37
C ARG A 54 11.01 17.96 19.57
N SER A 55 11.02 18.61 20.73
CA SER A 55 11.67 18.06 21.93
C SER A 55 10.96 16.81 22.47
N GLN A 56 9.63 16.80 22.47
CA GLN A 56 8.84 15.62 22.82
C GLN A 56 9.14 14.44 21.90
N MET A 57 9.24 14.67 20.59
CA MET A 57 9.53 13.63 19.60
C MET A 57 10.97 13.10 19.72
N ALA A 58 11.93 13.94 20.12
CA ALA A 58 13.32 13.50 20.32
C ALA A 58 13.46 12.46 21.45
N GLY A 59 12.61 12.53 22.47
CA GLY A 59 12.64 11.61 23.62
C GLY A 59 12.06 10.21 23.36
N ASN A 60 11.30 10.01 22.27
CA ASN A 60 10.59 8.76 22.04
C ASN A 60 11.21 7.96 20.87
N ALA A 61 11.94 6.89 21.20
CA ALA A 61 12.61 6.03 20.21
C ALA A 61 11.63 5.37 19.23
N SER A 62 10.44 4.96 19.69
CA SER A 62 9.43 4.29 18.86
C SER A 62 8.80 5.26 17.85
N LEU A 63 8.55 6.51 18.25
CA LEU A 63 8.08 7.55 17.32
C LEU A 63 9.17 7.95 16.32
N ARG A 64 10.44 8.05 16.76
CA ARG A 64 11.57 8.27 15.84
C ARG A 64 11.73 7.15 14.83
N ALA A 65 11.52 5.89 15.21
CA ALA A 65 11.51 4.78 14.26
C ALA A 65 10.47 4.97 13.15
N LEU A 66 9.29 5.51 13.50
CA LEU A 66 8.18 5.66 12.55
C LEU A 66 8.37 6.88 11.64
N THR A 67 8.69 8.04 12.19
CA THR A 67 8.71 9.33 11.46
C THR A 67 10.12 9.86 11.16
N GLY A 68 11.16 9.25 11.72
CA GLY A 68 12.52 9.80 11.69
C GLY A 68 12.71 10.96 12.67
N PRO A 69 13.92 11.53 12.73
CA PRO A 69 14.24 12.68 13.58
C PRO A 69 13.66 13.98 13.01
N ALA A 70 13.02 14.78 13.87
CA ALA A 70 12.63 16.15 13.53
C ALA A 70 13.87 17.06 13.57
N LEU A 71 14.36 17.47 12.40
CA LEU A 71 15.62 18.21 12.25
C LEU A 71 15.48 19.73 12.29
N ASP A 72 14.27 20.25 12.07
CA ASP A 72 13.93 21.68 12.11
C ASP A 72 12.49 21.87 12.64
N ASP A 73 12.16 23.03 13.20
CA ASP A 73 10.84 23.37 13.76
C ASP A 73 10.04 24.36 12.88
N SER A 74 10.59 24.78 11.74
CA SER A 74 9.83 25.46 10.71
C SER A 74 8.69 24.57 10.17
N LEU A 75 7.64 25.20 9.65
CA LEU A 75 6.54 24.47 9.02
C LEU A 75 7.01 23.60 7.85
N GLY A 76 8.01 24.07 7.10
CA GLY A 76 8.64 23.29 6.02
C GLY A 76 9.38 22.07 6.56
N GLY A 77 10.20 22.25 7.59
CA GLY A 77 10.95 21.18 8.25
C GLY A 77 10.06 20.11 8.89
N LEU A 78 9.02 20.53 9.62
CA LEU A 78 8.05 19.62 10.21
C LEU A 78 7.19 18.91 9.16
N THR A 79 6.91 19.56 8.02
CA THR A 79 6.27 18.91 6.87
C THR A 79 7.17 17.82 6.30
N ALA A 80 8.44 18.14 6.02
CA ALA A 80 9.41 17.17 5.51
C ALA A 80 9.58 15.98 6.46
N TRP A 81 9.65 16.22 7.76
CA TRP A 81 9.70 15.19 8.80
C TRP A 81 8.44 14.32 8.82
N ARG A 82 7.25 14.93 8.85
CA ARG A 82 6.00 14.18 9.08
C ARG A 82 5.59 13.34 7.88
N VAL A 83 5.78 13.85 6.66
CA VAL A 83 5.25 13.22 5.43
C VAL A 83 6.30 12.87 4.40
N GLY A 84 7.55 13.32 4.52
CA GLY A 84 8.57 13.14 3.48
C GLY A 84 8.84 11.67 3.13
N VAL A 85 9.04 10.81 4.12
CA VAL A 85 9.27 9.37 3.90
C VAL A 85 8.05 8.70 3.26
N TYR A 86 6.84 9.05 3.68
CA TYR A 86 5.60 8.52 3.11
C TYR A 86 5.40 9.01 1.67
N ALA A 87 5.75 10.26 1.37
CA ALA A 87 5.72 10.80 0.01
C ALA A 87 6.70 10.06 -0.91
N GLY A 88 7.92 9.78 -0.42
CA GLY A 88 8.90 8.94 -1.11
C GLY A 88 8.42 7.50 -1.31
N LEU A 89 7.75 6.91 -0.31
CA LEU A 89 7.15 5.58 -0.39
C LEU A 89 6.07 5.51 -1.48
N LEU A 90 5.15 6.48 -1.50
CA LEU A 90 4.10 6.56 -2.54
C LEU A 90 4.71 6.79 -3.93
N ALA A 91 5.72 7.64 -4.05
CA ALA A 91 6.46 7.85 -5.30
C ALA A 91 7.15 6.56 -5.78
N ALA A 92 7.74 5.78 -4.87
CA ALA A 92 8.35 4.49 -5.16
C ALA A 92 7.33 3.44 -5.63
N VAL A 93 6.18 3.33 -4.94
CA VAL A 93 5.09 2.42 -5.33
C VAL A 93 4.52 2.80 -6.70
N MET A 94 4.26 4.09 -6.94
CA MET A 94 3.83 4.58 -8.25
C MET A 94 4.85 4.16 -9.34
N SER A 95 6.12 4.41 -9.09
CA SER A 95 7.21 4.18 -10.07
C SER A 95 7.41 2.70 -10.40
N LEU A 96 7.41 1.81 -9.40
CA LEU A 96 7.54 0.37 -9.66
C LEU A 96 6.33 -0.18 -10.42
N LEU A 97 5.11 0.32 -10.12
CA LEU A 97 3.90 -0.09 -10.81
C LEU A 97 3.91 0.35 -12.27
N ILE A 98 4.31 1.59 -12.56
CA ILE A 98 4.46 2.12 -13.93
C ILE A 98 5.46 1.26 -14.71
N VAL A 99 6.65 1.04 -14.15
CA VAL A 99 7.72 0.34 -14.88
C VAL A 99 7.32 -1.09 -15.20
N ILE A 100 6.75 -1.83 -14.23
CA ILE A 100 6.37 -3.24 -14.45
C ILE A 100 5.17 -3.34 -15.40
N ARG A 101 4.21 -2.41 -15.29
CA ARG A 101 3.04 -2.33 -16.18
C ARG A 101 3.41 -2.13 -17.64
N HIS A 102 4.45 -1.33 -17.94
CA HIS A 102 4.89 -1.06 -19.31
C HIS A 102 6.07 -1.93 -19.77
N THR A 103 6.45 -2.93 -18.98
CA THR A 103 7.49 -3.90 -19.33
C THR A 103 6.94 -5.32 -19.22
N ARG A 104 7.06 -5.93 -18.03
CA ARG A 104 6.79 -7.36 -17.83
C ARG A 104 5.32 -7.72 -17.98
N ASP A 105 4.39 -6.82 -17.66
CA ASP A 105 2.96 -7.05 -17.92
C ASP A 105 2.65 -7.11 -19.42
N GLU A 106 3.24 -6.22 -20.22
CA GLU A 106 3.04 -6.21 -21.68
C GLU A 106 3.69 -7.42 -22.34
N GLU A 107 4.82 -7.88 -21.80
CA GLU A 107 5.48 -9.11 -22.24
C GLU A 107 4.68 -10.36 -21.86
N GLU A 108 4.20 -10.47 -20.62
CA GLU A 108 3.39 -11.61 -20.14
C GLU A 108 2.02 -11.70 -20.83
N SER A 109 1.48 -10.57 -21.30
CA SER A 109 0.22 -10.54 -22.06
C SER A 109 0.38 -10.73 -23.58
N GLY A 110 1.60 -10.96 -24.07
CA GLY A 110 1.90 -11.14 -25.50
C GLY A 110 1.80 -9.85 -26.35
N ARG A 111 1.31 -8.74 -25.78
CA ARG A 111 1.17 -7.46 -26.48
C ARG A 111 2.51 -6.91 -26.94
N LEU A 112 3.55 -7.11 -26.13
CA LEU A 112 4.89 -6.66 -26.45
C LEU A 112 5.45 -7.37 -27.68
N GLU A 113 5.09 -8.62 -27.93
CA GLU A 113 5.54 -9.37 -29.12
C GLU A 113 4.97 -8.77 -30.40
N VAL A 114 3.69 -8.41 -30.40
CA VAL A 114 3.02 -7.71 -31.52
C VAL A 114 3.60 -6.31 -31.75
N ILE A 115 3.94 -5.60 -30.68
CA ILE A 115 4.60 -4.29 -30.79
C ILE A 115 6.03 -4.45 -31.34
N ALA A 116 6.75 -5.49 -30.89
CA ALA A 116 8.10 -5.78 -31.31
C ALA A 116 8.21 -6.28 -32.76
N SER A 117 7.13 -6.83 -33.35
CA SER A 117 7.10 -7.14 -34.79
C SER A 117 6.98 -5.90 -35.67
N GLY A 118 6.70 -4.73 -35.09
CA GLY A 118 6.72 -3.43 -35.78
C GLY A 118 8.10 -2.77 -35.81
N ALA A 119 8.16 -1.50 -36.21
CA ALA A 119 9.39 -0.70 -36.22
C ALA A 119 9.79 -0.21 -34.80
N VAL A 120 9.96 -1.13 -33.85
CA VAL A 120 10.29 -0.83 -32.46
C VAL A 120 11.63 -1.47 -32.08
N GLY A 121 12.57 -0.67 -31.61
CA GLY A 121 13.88 -1.14 -31.17
C GLY A 121 13.81 -1.88 -29.84
N ARG A 122 14.72 -2.84 -29.63
CA ARG A 122 14.75 -3.70 -28.43
C ARG A 122 14.81 -2.96 -27.08
N ARG A 123 15.39 -1.76 -27.03
CA ARG A 123 15.47 -0.94 -25.80
C ARG A 123 14.28 0.01 -25.62
N ALA A 124 13.48 0.23 -26.66
CA ALA A 124 12.41 1.22 -26.65
C ALA A 124 11.31 0.98 -25.59
N PRO A 125 10.84 -0.26 -25.34
CA PRO A 125 9.84 -0.52 -24.29
C PRO A 125 10.36 -0.14 -22.89
N LEU A 126 11.59 -0.58 -22.56
CA LEU A 126 12.23 -0.26 -21.29
C LEU A 126 12.47 1.24 -21.12
N SER A 127 12.96 1.91 -22.17
CA SER A 127 13.17 3.36 -22.18
C SER A 127 11.85 4.11 -22.02
N SER A 128 10.79 3.69 -22.71
CA SER A 128 9.45 4.28 -22.58
C SER A 128 8.92 4.17 -21.16
N ALA A 129 9.07 3.00 -20.53
CA ALA A 129 8.63 2.78 -19.16
C ALA A 129 9.38 3.67 -18.15
N LEU A 130 10.72 3.74 -18.27
CA LEU A 130 11.56 4.60 -17.42
C LEU A 130 11.27 6.10 -17.65
N LEU A 131 11.07 6.54 -18.90
CA LEU A 131 10.69 7.91 -19.22
C LEU A 131 9.31 8.27 -18.66
N THR A 132 8.35 7.34 -18.72
CA THR A 132 7.01 7.54 -18.13
C THR A 132 7.10 7.72 -16.62
N SER A 133 7.90 6.89 -15.95
CA SER A 133 8.16 7.03 -14.52
C SER A 133 8.90 8.33 -14.20
N ALA A 134 9.88 8.73 -15.01
CA ALA A 134 10.63 9.97 -14.83
C ALA A 134 9.74 11.21 -15.01
N ALA A 135 8.86 11.22 -16.01
CA ALA A 135 7.89 12.28 -16.21
C ALA A 135 6.94 12.41 -15.01
N ALA A 136 6.41 11.28 -14.51
CA ALA A 136 5.51 11.29 -13.36
C ALA A 136 6.19 11.83 -12.08
N ASN A 137 7.42 11.39 -11.79
CA ASN A 137 8.18 11.88 -10.64
C ASN A 137 8.64 13.32 -10.82
N GLY A 138 8.98 13.74 -12.04
CA GLY A 138 9.34 15.13 -12.36
C GLY A 138 8.16 16.07 -12.14
N VAL A 139 6.96 15.71 -12.60
CA VAL A 139 5.74 16.49 -12.34
C VAL A 139 5.43 16.53 -10.85
N LEU A 140 5.52 15.40 -10.14
CA LEU A 140 5.35 15.37 -8.68
C LEU A 140 6.33 16.31 -7.98
N ALA A 141 7.63 16.22 -8.30
CA ALA A 141 8.66 17.08 -7.73
C ALA A 141 8.34 18.57 -7.97
N VAL A 142 7.99 18.94 -9.21
CA VAL A 142 7.62 20.33 -9.54
C VAL A 142 6.41 20.81 -8.74
N VAL A 143 5.36 19.99 -8.62
CA VAL A 143 4.16 20.32 -7.83
C VAL A 143 4.50 20.53 -6.36
N LEU A 144 5.32 19.65 -5.77
CA LEU A 144 5.76 19.78 -4.38
C LEU A 144 6.63 21.03 -4.17
N ILE A 145 7.56 21.30 -5.08
CA ILE A 145 8.42 22.49 -5.05
C ILE A 145 7.56 23.74 -5.10
N ALA A 146 6.67 23.85 -6.09
CA ALA A 146 5.81 25.00 -6.26
C ALA A 146 4.89 25.22 -5.05
N GLY A 147 4.30 24.15 -4.51
CA GLY A 147 3.38 24.23 -3.37
C GLY A 147 4.04 24.56 -2.03
N LEU A 148 5.34 24.31 -1.88
CA LEU A 148 6.09 24.57 -0.64
C LEU A 148 7.11 25.72 -0.75
N ALA A 149 7.30 26.32 -1.93
CA ALA A 149 8.28 27.37 -2.17
C ALA A 149 8.13 28.57 -1.24
N SER A 150 6.90 28.92 -0.85
CA SER A 150 6.61 30.02 0.08
C SER A 150 7.10 29.77 1.50
N LEU A 151 7.40 28.52 1.87
CA LEU A 151 7.98 28.15 3.16
C LEU A 151 9.53 28.16 3.12
N GLY A 152 10.12 28.38 1.94
CA GLY A 152 11.56 28.37 1.69
C GLY A 152 11.92 27.56 0.44
N LEU A 153 12.47 28.22 -0.58
CA LEU A 153 12.76 27.61 -1.88
C LEU A 153 13.82 26.50 -1.79
N SER A 154 14.89 26.69 -1.00
CA SER A 154 15.96 25.70 -0.82
C SER A 154 15.42 24.37 -0.29
N GLY A 155 14.64 24.42 0.80
CA GLY A 155 14.00 23.24 1.38
C GLY A 155 12.95 22.61 0.46
N ALA A 156 12.17 23.42 -0.27
CA ALA A 156 11.19 22.93 -1.23
C ALA A 156 11.85 22.15 -2.37
N LEU A 157 12.94 22.70 -2.94
CA LEU A 157 13.77 22.04 -3.95
C LEU A 157 14.36 20.72 -3.42
N ALA A 158 14.94 20.75 -2.22
CA ALA A 158 15.52 19.57 -1.61
C ALA A 158 14.48 18.45 -1.38
N LEU A 159 13.31 18.78 -0.83
CA LEU A 159 12.24 17.80 -0.59
C LEU A 159 11.66 17.25 -1.90
N GLY A 160 11.29 18.12 -2.84
CA GLY A 160 10.69 17.71 -4.10
C GLY A 160 11.63 16.83 -4.93
N LEU A 161 12.92 17.21 -5.03
CA LEU A 161 13.93 16.41 -5.72
C LEU A 161 14.19 15.09 -4.99
N ALA A 162 14.26 15.08 -3.67
CA ALA A 162 14.46 13.86 -2.90
C ALA A 162 13.31 12.86 -3.13
N VAL A 163 12.05 13.31 -3.04
CA VAL A 163 10.87 12.48 -3.31
C VAL A 163 10.89 11.93 -4.73
N GLY A 164 11.15 12.78 -5.73
CA GLY A 164 11.19 12.37 -7.13
C GLY A 164 12.32 11.37 -7.43
N LEU A 165 13.51 11.60 -6.87
CA LEU A 165 14.65 10.69 -7.02
C LEU A 165 14.43 9.36 -6.29
N THR A 166 13.80 9.35 -5.12
CA THR A 166 13.39 8.10 -4.46
C THR A 166 12.47 7.29 -5.36
N GLY A 167 11.48 7.92 -5.99
CA GLY A 167 10.63 7.25 -6.97
C GLY A 167 11.43 6.65 -8.13
N LEU A 168 12.38 7.42 -8.68
CA LEU A 168 13.26 6.97 -9.76
C LEU A 168 14.17 5.79 -9.38
N VAL A 169 14.72 5.76 -8.17
CA VAL A 169 15.52 4.62 -7.67
C VAL A 169 14.68 3.34 -7.68
N PHE A 170 13.42 3.40 -7.25
CA PHE A 170 12.53 2.23 -7.31
C PHE A 170 12.03 1.93 -8.73
N ALA A 171 11.96 2.92 -9.62
CA ALA A 171 11.72 2.70 -11.05
C ALA A 171 12.84 1.88 -11.68
N SER A 172 14.11 2.25 -11.43
CA SER A 172 15.27 1.53 -11.95
C SER A 172 15.44 0.15 -11.30
N ALA A 173 15.14 0.00 -10.00
CA ALA A 173 15.09 -1.30 -9.35
C ALA A 173 14.01 -2.21 -9.95
N ALA A 174 12.82 -1.67 -10.25
CA ALA A 174 11.74 -2.39 -10.94
C ALA A 174 12.16 -2.81 -12.36
N ALA A 175 12.89 -1.95 -13.07
CA ALA A 175 13.44 -2.27 -14.38
C ALA A 175 14.41 -3.45 -14.33
N VAL A 176 15.30 -3.52 -13.34
CA VAL A 176 16.18 -4.68 -13.11
C VAL A 176 15.34 -5.93 -12.81
N ALA A 177 14.40 -5.84 -11.88
CA ALA A 177 13.53 -6.97 -11.51
C ALA A 177 12.71 -7.51 -12.71
N ALA A 178 12.27 -6.62 -13.61
CA ALA A 178 11.56 -6.98 -14.84
C ALA A 178 12.46 -7.75 -15.83
N GLN A 179 13.77 -7.53 -15.83
CA GLN A 179 14.69 -8.33 -16.65
C GLN A 179 15.06 -9.66 -15.99
N LEU A 180 15.10 -9.71 -14.65
CA LEU A 180 15.46 -10.92 -13.92
C LEU A 180 14.36 -11.98 -13.89
N THR A 181 13.09 -11.61 -14.09
CA THR A 181 11.93 -12.48 -13.85
C THR A 181 11.05 -12.66 -15.10
N GLN A 182 10.37 -13.81 -15.24
CA GLN A 182 9.37 -14.01 -16.31
C GLN A 182 7.96 -13.53 -15.97
N SER A 183 7.66 -13.33 -14.68
CA SER A 183 6.32 -12.94 -14.25
C SER A 183 6.33 -11.52 -13.70
N ALA A 184 5.39 -10.71 -14.18
CA ALA A 184 5.20 -9.36 -13.68
C ALA A 184 4.79 -9.36 -12.21
N ARG A 185 4.12 -10.43 -11.73
CA ARG A 185 3.83 -10.62 -10.31
C ARG A 185 5.11 -10.78 -9.48
N LEU A 186 6.06 -11.58 -9.96
CA LEU A 186 7.32 -11.79 -9.26
C LEU A 186 8.17 -10.51 -9.26
N ALA A 187 8.25 -9.80 -10.39
CA ALA A 187 8.90 -8.48 -10.46
C ALA A 187 8.31 -7.52 -9.43
N ARG A 188 6.97 -7.39 -9.35
CA ARG A 188 6.30 -6.53 -8.36
C ARG A 188 6.63 -6.94 -6.95
N GLY A 189 6.56 -8.24 -6.65
CA GLY A 189 6.85 -8.77 -5.33
C GLY A 189 8.28 -8.51 -4.89
N LEU A 190 9.27 -8.71 -5.77
CA LEU A 190 10.67 -8.44 -5.48
C LEU A 190 10.93 -6.95 -5.23
N THR A 191 10.41 -6.06 -6.09
CA THR A 191 10.61 -4.62 -5.91
C THR A 191 9.86 -4.07 -4.70
N ALA A 192 8.63 -4.56 -4.43
CA ALA A 192 7.90 -4.21 -3.22
C ALA A 192 8.60 -4.74 -1.96
N GLY A 193 9.17 -5.94 -2.01
CA GLY A 193 10.00 -6.49 -0.93
C GLY A 193 11.25 -5.65 -0.67
N LEU A 194 11.93 -5.19 -1.74
CA LEU A 194 13.06 -4.26 -1.63
C LEU A 194 12.64 -2.92 -0.99
N LEU A 195 11.47 -2.40 -1.36
CA LEU A 195 10.91 -1.18 -0.77
C LEU A 195 10.60 -1.36 0.72
N GLY A 196 9.98 -2.48 1.08
CA GLY A 196 9.72 -2.85 2.49
C GLY A 196 11.02 -3.00 3.29
N ALA A 197 12.02 -3.67 2.74
CA ALA A 197 13.34 -3.80 3.35
C ALA A 197 14.02 -2.43 3.54
N ALA A 198 13.95 -1.55 2.54
CA ALA A 198 14.45 -0.19 2.66
C ALA A 198 13.73 0.59 3.78
N PHE A 199 12.42 0.43 3.92
CA PHE A 199 11.66 1.09 4.98
C PHE A 199 12.08 0.59 6.38
N VAL A 200 12.23 -0.74 6.54
CA VAL A 200 12.68 -1.36 7.80
C VAL A 200 14.10 -0.95 8.14
N LEU A 201 15.03 -0.97 7.19
CA LEU A 201 16.42 -0.52 7.41
C LEU A 201 16.49 0.94 7.85
N ARG A 202 15.68 1.81 7.24
CA ARG A 202 15.54 3.21 7.66
C ARG A 202 15.02 3.30 9.10
N ALA A 203 13.88 2.66 9.38
CA ALA A 203 13.26 2.70 10.71
C ALA A 203 14.20 2.17 11.82
N ALA A 204 14.92 1.08 11.54
CA ALA A 204 15.91 0.51 12.46
C ALA A 204 17.11 1.44 12.65
N GLY A 205 17.55 2.14 11.61
CA GLY A 205 18.62 3.13 11.71
C GLY A 205 18.24 4.38 12.49
N ASP A 206 16.98 4.80 12.43
CA ASP A 206 16.50 5.98 13.14
C ASP A 206 16.25 5.71 14.63
N ALA A 207 15.94 4.47 14.99
CA ALA A 207 15.85 4.00 16.38
C ALA A 207 17.20 3.52 16.96
N GLY A 208 18.18 3.26 16.11
CA GLY A 208 19.42 2.59 16.49
C GLY A 208 20.65 3.18 15.77
N PRO A 209 21.51 2.35 15.15
CA PRO A 209 22.76 2.84 14.59
C PRO A 209 22.54 3.53 13.23
N ALA A 210 23.00 4.78 13.14
CA ALA A 210 22.76 5.68 12.00
C ALA A 210 23.24 5.16 10.62
N TRP A 211 24.16 4.19 10.58
CA TRP A 211 24.63 3.59 9.32
C TRP A 211 23.54 2.77 8.61
N LEU A 212 22.56 2.23 9.35
CA LEU A 212 21.43 1.51 8.75
C LEU A 212 20.54 2.44 7.91
N THR A 213 20.34 3.69 8.35
CA THR A 213 19.60 4.69 7.57
C THR A 213 20.31 4.99 6.25
N TRP A 214 21.66 4.96 6.22
CA TRP A 214 22.44 5.14 4.99
C TRP A 214 22.39 3.95 4.02
N ALA A 215 22.03 2.75 4.48
CA ALA A 215 21.81 1.60 3.61
C ALA A 215 20.45 1.66 2.87
N SER A 216 19.56 2.58 3.26
CA SER A 216 18.21 2.69 2.72
C SER A 216 18.08 3.88 1.75
N PRO A 217 17.57 3.66 0.53
CA PRO A 217 17.17 4.75 -0.37
C PRO A 217 16.09 5.67 0.22
N LEU A 218 15.25 5.17 1.13
CA LEU A 218 14.29 5.98 1.87
C LEU A 218 14.97 6.80 2.98
N GLY A 219 16.07 6.29 3.54
CA GLY A 219 16.89 7.05 4.49
C GLY A 219 17.67 8.18 3.81
N TRP A 220 18.07 8.03 2.55
CA TRP A 220 18.71 9.12 1.80
C TRP A 220 17.79 10.34 1.68
N LEU A 221 16.48 10.15 1.49
CA LEU A 221 15.49 11.23 1.47
C LEU A 221 15.53 12.05 2.77
N GLU A 222 15.61 11.38 3.92
CA GLU A 222 15.75 12.05 5.21
C GLU A 222 17.11 12.75 5.34
N LYS A 223 18.19 12.10 4.91
CA LYS A 223 19.56 12.65 4.98
C LYS A 223 19.81 13.81 4.03
N VAL A 224 18.91 14.10 3.08
CA VAL A 224 18.90 15.36 2.33
C VAL A 224 18.64 16.56 3.25
N ARG A 225 17.96 16.38 4.39
CA ARG A 225 17.70 17.43 5.39
C ARG A 225 16.98 18.66 4.83
N ALA A 226 15.89 18.44 4.08
CA ALA A 226 15.08 19.53 3.56
C ALA A 226 14.63 20.49 4.67
N TYR A 227 14.84 21.80 4.49
CA TYR A 227 14.59 22.87 5.48
C TYR A 227 15.48 22.81 6.74
N ALA A 228 16.51 21.96 6.79
CA ALA A 228 17.32 21.74 7.97
C ALA A 228 18.82 21.76 7.67
N GLY A 229 19.24 22.66 6.77
CA GLY A 229 20.59 22.72 6.21
C GLY A 229 20.81 21.60 5.18
N GLU A 230 20.40 21.86 3.93
CA GLU A 230 20.29 20.85 2.88
C GLU A 230 21.64 20.19 2.56
N ARG A 231 21.63 18.87 2.47
CA ARG A 231 22.79 18.06 2.05
C ARG A 231 22.63 17.64 0.59
N TRP A 232 22.84 18.59 -0.32
CA TRP A 232 22.63 18.42 -1.76
C TRP A 232 23.36 17.23 -2.39
N TRP A 233 24.54 16.86 -1.88
CA TRP A 233 25.31 15.73 -2.39
C TRP A 233 24.57 14.38 -2.23
N VAL A 234 23.63 14.26 -1.28
CA VAL A 234 22.82 13.04 -1.09
C VAL A 234 21.85 12.81 -2.26
N LEU A 235 21.42 13.88 -2.94
CA LEU A 235 20.68 13.75 -4.21
C LEU A 235 21.57 13.11 -5.29
N GLY A 236 22.86 13.45 -5.32
CA GLY A 236 23.85 12.83 -6.19
C GLY A 236 23.98 11.32 -5.95
N LEU A 237 23.94 10.87 -4.69
CA LEU A 237 23.92 9.45 -4.33
C LEU A 237 22.67 8.74 -4.90
N SER A 238 21.49 9.36 -4.76
CA SER A 238 20.23 8.81 -5.29
C SER A 238 20.24 8.76 -6.82
N ALA A 239 20.77 9.79 -7.47
CA ALA A 239 20.94 9.83 -8.93
C ALA A 239 21.92 8.76 -9.42
N LEU A 240 23.05 8.57 -8.73
CA LEU A 240 24.04 7.53 -9.06
C LEU A 240 23.44 6.12 -8.92
N ALA A 241 22.69 5.86 -7.85
CA ALA A 241 21.99 4.60 -7.66
C ALA A 241 20.97 4.34 -8.79
N CYS A 242 20.16 5.35 -9.15
CA CYS A 242 19.23 5.26 -10.27
C CYS A 242 19.94 4.96 -11.60
N LEU A 243 21.01 5.69 -11.91
CA LEU A 243 21.77 5.51 -13.16
C LEU A 243 22.43 4.14 -13.24
N SER A 244 23.10 3.70 -12.17
CA SER A 244 23.76 2.37 -12.12
C SER A 244 22.75 1.23 -12.29
N GLN A 245 21.60 1.29 -11.62
CA GLN A 245 20.53 0.32 -11.78
C GLN A 245 19.90 0.36 -13.17
N ALA A 246 19.70 1.54 -13.76
CA ALA A 246 19.19 1.66 -15.12
C ALA A 246 20.18 1.07 -16.15
N LEU A 247 21.48 1.35 -16.00
CA LEU A 247 22.53 0.76 -16.85
C LEU A 247 22.55 -0.76 -16.72
N LEU A 248 22.44 -1.30 -15.50
CA LEU A 248 22.30 -2.74 -15.28
C LEU A 248 21.06 -3.30 -15.98
N ALA A 249 19.90 -2.64 -15.87
CA ALA A 249 18.68 -3.06 -16.55
C ALA A 249 18.84 -3.08 -18.08
N TYR A 250 19.50 -2.08 -18.67
CA TYR A 250 19.79 -2.06 -20.11
C TYR A 250 20.81 -3.13 -20.53
N ALA A 251 21.80 -3.42 -19.70
CA ALA A 251 22.77 -4.49 -19.95
C ALA A 251 22.09 -5.86 -19.95
N LEU A 252 21.21 -6.10 -18.96
CA LEU A 252 20.40 -7.32 -18.88
C LEU A 252 19.44 -7.43 -20.06
N ALA A 253 18.70 -6.36 -20.39
CA ALA A 253 17.79 -6.33 -21.53
C ALA A 253 18.51 -6.54 -22.89
N GLY A 254 19.79 -6.18 -22.98
CA GLY A 254 20.60 -6.42 -24.18
C GLY A 254 21.04 -7.87 -24.37
N ARG A 255 21.05 -8.66 -23.30
CA ARG A 255 21.47 -10.08 -23.28
C ARG A 255 20.29 -11.06 -23.20
N ARG A 256 19.08 -10.56 -22.93
CA ARG A 256 17.86 -11.35 -22.73
C ARG A 256 16.99 -11.29 -23.99
N ASP A 257 16.54 -12.44 -24.45
CA ASP A 257 15.53 -12.54 -25.50
C ASP A 257 14.12 -12.32 -24.92
N LEU A 258 13.17 -11.95 -25.78
CA LEU A 258 11.76 -11.81 -25.39
C LEU A 258 11.23 -13.15 -24.84
N GLY A 259 10.40 -13.07 -23.80
CA GLY A 259 9.88 -14.23 -23.06
C GLY A 259 10.86 -14.81 -22.03
N MET A 260 12.17 -14.60 -22.18
CA MET A 260 13.19 -15.22 -21.32
C MET A 260 13.41 -14.45 -20.00
N SER A 261 14.08 -15.07 -19.03
CA SER A 261 14.53 -14.45 -17.77
C SER A 261 15.90 -14.96 -17.37
N PHE A 262 16.60 -14.21 -16.52
CA PHE A 262 17.87 -14.68 -15.92
C PHE A 262 17.65 -15.57 -14.70
N LEU A 263 16.54 -15.41 -13.96
CA LEU A 263 16.17 -16.35 -12.92
C LEU A 263 15.44 -17.54 -13.55
N PRO A 264 15.94 -18.78 -13.36
CA PRO A 264 15.36 -19.94 -13.99
C PRO A 264 13.95 -20.20 -13.45
N THR A 265 13.00 -20.32 -14.37
CA THR A 265 11.67 -20.79 -14.07
C THR A 265 11.76 -22.30 -13.92
N ARG A 266 11.71 -22.80 -12.68
CA ARG A 266 11.77 -24.24 -12.45
C ARG A 266 10.60 -24.90 -13.20
N PRO A 267 10.85 -25.82 -14.15
CA PRO A 267 9.77 -26.58 -14.74
C PRO A 267 9.01 -27.25 -13.60
N GLY A 268 7.69 -27.15 -13.63
CA GLY A 268 6.87 -27.87 -12.66
C GLY A 268 7.19 -29.36 -12.69
N PRO A 269 6.81 -30.13 -11.66
CA PRO A 269 6.94 -31.58 -11.72
C PRO A 269 6.27 -32.12 -12.98
N ALA A 270 6.87 -33.15 -13.61
CA ALA A 270 6.36 -33.77 -14.84
C ALA A 270 4.88 -34.21 -14.71
N VAL A 271 4.48 -34.56 -13.48
CA VAL A 271 3.08 -34.77 -13.10
C VAL A 271 2.69 -33.69 -12.09
N GLY A 272 1.67 -32.90 -12.46
CA GLY A 272 1.13 -31.87 -11.58
C GLY A 272 0.50 -32.48 -10.31
N ARG A 273 0.82 -31.92 -9.14
CA ARG A 273 0.26 -32.34 -7.83
C ARG A 273 -1.05 -31.61 -7.45
N LEU A 274 -1.56 -30.74 -8.31
CA LEU A 274 -2.76 -29.96 -8.02
C LEU A 274 -4.02 -30.76 -8.41
N GLY A 275 -4.62 -31.44 -7.43
CA GLY A 275 -5.81 -32.28 -7.65
C GLY A 275 -7.16 -31.56 -7.61
N SER A 276 -7.20 -30.24 -7.35
CA SER A 276 -8.46 -29.49 -7.27
C SER A 276 -8.32 -28.02 -7.64
N ALA A 277 -9.43 -27.42 -8.07
CA ALA A 277 -9.53 -25.99 -8.33
C ALA A 277 -9.20 -25.14 -7.08
N GLY A 278 -9.56 -25.64 -5.89
CA GLY A 278 -9.20 -25.01 -4.61
C GLY A 278 -7.69 -25.01 -4.35
N ALA A 279 -7.00 -26.12 -4.63
CA ALA A 279 -5.55 -26.20 -4.49
C ALA A 279 -4.83 -25.22 -5.44
N LEU A 280 -5.36 -25.07 -6.67
CA LEU A 280 -4.87 -24.07 -7.62
C LEU A 280 -5.12 -22.64 -7.09
N ALA A 281 -6.33 -22.33 -6.64
CA ALA A 281 -6.67 -21.03 -6.07
C ALA A 281 -5.76 -20.65 -4.90
N TRP A 282 -5.51 -21.58 -3.98
CA TRP A 282 -4.56 -21.42 -2.87
C TRP A 282 -3.15 -21.11 -3.39
N ARG A 283 -2.62 -21.91 -4.32
CA ARG A 283 -1.29 -21.68 -4.91
C ARG A 283 -1.16 -20.30 -5.55
N LEU A 284 -2.24 -19.84 -6.18
CA LEU A 284 -2.29 -18.55 -6.85
C LEU A 284 -2.36 -17.36 -5.88
N GLN A 285 -3.01 -17.51 -4.73
CA GLN A 285 -3.23 -16.42 -3.77
C GLN A 285 -2.29 -16.44 -2.56
N ARG A 286 -1.68 -17.58 -2.21
CA ARG A 286 -0.83 -17.73 -1.01
C ARG A 286 0.27 -16.69 -0.88
N GLY A 287 0.89 -16.26 -1.98
CA GLY A 287 1.96 -15.27 -1.95
C GLY A 287 1.45 -13.89 -1.51
N ALA A 288 0.27 -13.50 -2.02
CA ALA A 288 -0.38 -12.26 -1.59
C ALA A 288 -0.86 -12.38 -0.15
N LEU A 289 -1.50 -13.48 0.22
CA LEU A 289 -1.94 -13.72 1.60
C LEU A 289 -0.77 -13.64 2.58
N LEU A 290 0.36 -14.32 2.30
CA LEU A 290 1.55 -14.25 3.15
C LEU A 290 2.08 -12.82 3.30
N GLY A 291 2.15 -12.04 2.20
CA GLY A 291 2.59 -10.64 2.27
C GLY A 291 1.67 -9.78 3.15
N TRP A 292 0.36 -9.89 2.98
CA TRP A 292 -0.62 -9.21 3.83
C TRP A 292 -0.54 -9.69 5.29
N SER A 293 -0.42 -11.00 5.51
CA SER A 293 -0.28 -11.63 6.84
C SER A 293 0.93 -11.10 7.60
N THR A 294 2.09 -11.03 6.95
CA THR A 294 3.29 -10.44 7.53
C THR A 294 3.08 -8.96 7.83
N GLY A 295 2.45 -8.20 6.92
CA GLY A 295 2.15 -6.79 7.14
C GLY A 295 1.24 -6.54 8.35
N PHE A 296 0.15 -7.31 8.49
CA PHE A 296 -0.79 -7.21 9.62
C PHE A 296 -0.15 -7.60 10.94
N PHE A 297 0.64 -8.67 10.96
CA PHE A 297 1.39 -9.09 12.14
C PHE A 297 2.36 -7.99 12.60
N LEU A 298 3.20 -7.50 11.68
CA LEU A 298 4.19 -6.45 12.01
C LEU A 298 3.53 -5.13 12.40
N ALA A 299 2.43 -4.73 11.75
CA ALA A 299 1.67 -3.55 12.14
C ALA A 299 1.09 -3.71 13.55
N GLY A 300 0.56 -4.89 13.88
CA GLY A 300 0.13 -5.22 15.23
C GLY A 300 1.26 -5.07 16.25
N VAL A 301 2.46 -5.61 15.97
CA VAL A 301 3.63 -5.47 16.87
C VAL A 301 4.00 -4.01 17.08
N ILE A 302 4.06 -3.22 16.00
CA ILE A 302 4.43 -1.80 16.06
C ILE A 302 3.37 -1.00 16.82
N TYR A 303 2.08 -1.17 16.52
CA TYR A 303 1.03 -0.44 17.23
C TYR A 303 0.89 -0.91 18.67
N GLY A 304 1.05 -2.20 18.94
CA GLY A 304 1.09 -2.77 20.27
C GLY A 304 2.17 -2.12 21.14
N SER A 305 3.41 -2.00 20.63
CA SER A 305 4.52 -1.40 21.38
C SER A 305 4.38 0.12 21.60
N LEU A 306 3.50 0.79 20.85
CA LEU A 306 3.18 2.21 21.05
C LEU A 306 2.09 2.45 22.09
N THR A 307 1.39 1.40 22.53
CA THR A 307 0.20 1.51 23.39
C THR A 307 0.50 2.17 24.74
N GLU A 308 1.57 1.75 25.43
CA GLU A 308 1.97 2.36 26.70
C GLU A 308 2.47 3.79 26.52
N GLY A 309 3.28 4.03 25.47
CA GLY A 309 3.82 5.34 25.16
C GLY A 309 2.74 6.39 24.88
N ALA A 310 1.60 5.98 24.28
CA ALA A 310 0.47 6.86 24.06
C ALA A 310 -0.15 7.36 25.39
N ALA A 311 -0.28 6.46 26.37
CA ALA A 311 -0.80 6.80 27.69
C ALA A 311 0.18 7.67 28.50
N ASP A 312 1.49 7.39 28.39
CA ASP A 312 2.52 8.18 29.06
C ASP A 312 2.60 9.61 28.52
N MET A 313 2.47 9.80 27.20
CA MET A 313 2.45 11.12 26.58
C MET A 313 1.32 12.02 27.10
N MET A 314 0.16 11.45 27.44
CA MET A 314 -0.96 12.22 28.01
C MET A 314 -0.79 12.53 29.51
N SER A 315 0.03 11.77 30.24
CA SER A 315 0.21 11.94 31.69
C SER A 315 1.06 13.15 32.08
N GLY A 316 1.89 13.65 31.14
CA GLY A 316 2.90 14.70 31.37
C GLY A 316 2.41 16.15 31.28
N ASN A 317 1.17 16.41 30.86
CA ASN A 317 0.63 17.77 30.69
C ASN A 317 -0.63 17.96 31.56
N ALA A 318 -0.70 19.07 32.32
CA ALA A 318 -1.79 19.35 33.25
C ALA A 318 -3.17 19.42 32.56
N GLY A 319 -3.24 19.96 31.33
CA GLY A 319 -4.48 19.97 30.52
C GLY A 319 -4.88 18.58 30.00
N ALA A 320 -3.89 17.71 29.74
CA ALA A 320 -4.13 16.35 29.28
C ALA A 320 -4.63 15.42 30.41
N ARG A 321 -4.28 15.70 31.67
CA ARG A 321 -4.80 14.95 32.84
C ARG A 321 -6.31 15.07 33.02
N ALA A 322 -6.88 16.26 32.81
CA ALA A 322 -8.34 16.44 32.88
C ALA A 322 -9.07 15.66 31.76
N VAL A 323 -8.47 15.58 30.57
CA VAL A 323 -8.98 14.75 29.47
C VAL A 323 -8.82 13.26 29.78
N LEU A 324 -7.68 12.88 30.38
CA LEU A 324 -7.40 11.53 30.83
C LEU A 324 -8.47 11.04 31.82
N GLU A 325 -8.78 11.84 32.84
CA GLU A 325 -9.81 11.53 33.84
C GLU A 325 -11.20 11.38 33.22
N ARG A 326 -11.58 12.27 32.29
CA ARG A 326 -12.86 12.16 31.57
C ARG A 326 -12.96 10.93 30.68
N MET A 327 -11.83 10.41 30.19
CA MET A 327 -11.78 9.18 29.40
C MET A 327 -11.73 7.90 30.25
N GLY A 328 -11.75 7.99 31.59
CA GLY A 328 -11.64 6.82 32.48
C GLY A 328 -10.20 6.50 32.91
N GLY A 329 -9.32 7.50 32.88
CA GLY A 329 -7.92 7.39 33.27
C GLY A 329 -7.05 6.70 32.22
N ARG A 330 -5.90 6.19 32.67
CA ARG A 330 -4.89 5.56 31.80
C ARG A 330 -5.46 4.39 30.99
N ALA A 331 -6.29 3.55 31.61
CA ALA A 331 -6.95 2.41 30.97
C ALA A 331 -7.86 2.84 29.81
N GLY A 332 -8.63 3.93 29.98
CA GLY A 332 -9.50 4.44 28.93
C GLY A 332 -8.75 5.00 27.72
N VAL A 333 -7.59 5.64 27.93
CA VAL A 333 -6.71 6.10 26.83
C VAL A 333 -6.11 4.92 26.08
N THR A 334 -5.62 3.91 26.81
CA THR A 334 -5.15 2.66 26.22
C THR A 334 -6.24 1.98 25.39
N ASP A 335 -7.44 1.85 25.92
CA ASP A 335 -8.57 1.22 25.21
C ASP A 335 -8.97 2.01 23.97
N THR A 336 -8.98 3.35 24.06
CA THR A 336 -9.29 4.23 22.92
C THR A 336 -8.22 4.11 21.83
N PHE A 337 -6.94 4.10 22.21
CA PHE A 337 -5.82 3.94 21.29
C PHE A 337 -5.85 2.57 20.59
N LEU A 338 -5.99 1.49 21.36
CA LEU A 338 -6.12 0.13 20.82
C LEU A 338 -7.33 0.02 19.89
N SER A 339 -8.49 0.52 20.32
CA SER A 339 -9.70 0.49 19.50
C SER A 339 -9.52 1.23 18.17
N ALA A 340 -8.87 2.40 18.19
CA ALA A 340 -8.60 3.18 16.98
C ALA A 340 -7.62 2.44 16.04
N MET A 341 -6.51 1.92 16.54
CA MET A 341 -5.51 1.22 15.73
C MET A 341 -6.03 -0.11 15.19
N ILE A 342 -6.80 -0.85 15.98
CA ILE A 342 -7.45 -2.10 15.54
C ILE A 342 -8.53 -1.82 14.50
N SER A 343 -9.35 -0.79 14.69
CA SER A 343 -10.36 -0.37 13.70
C SER A 343 -9.68 0.05 12.39
N MET A 344 -8.56 0.77 12.46
CA MET A 344 -7.74 1.10 11.30
C MET A 344 -7.27 -0.14 10.53
N LEU A 345 -6.70 -1.15 11.22
CA LEU A 345 -6.31 -2.41 10.56
C LEU A 345 -7.54 -3.17 10.03
N GLY A 346 -8.65 -3.13 10.76
CA GLY A 346 -9.94 -3.64 10.33
C GLY A 346 -10.34 -3.09 8.97
N LEU A 347 -10.34 -1.76 8.80
CA LEU A 347 -10.62 -1.10 7.53
C LEU A 347 -9.62 -1.47 6.43
N VAL A 348 -8.32 -1.52 6.74
CA VAL A 348 -7.30 -1.92 5.78
C VAL A 348 -7.51 -3.37 5.29
N SER A 349 -8.05 -4.26 6.13
CA SER A 349 -8.32 -5.65 5.74
C SER A 349 -9.39 -5.76 4.65
N ALA A 350 -10.26 -4.76 4.50
CA ALA A 350 -11.22 -4.70 3.39
C ALA A 350 -10.50 -4.60 2.02
N LEU A 351 -9.34 -3.94 1.96
CA LEU A 351 -8.56 -3.85 0.72
C LEU A 351 -8.05 -5.23 0.30
N TYR A 352 -7.63 -6.06 1.27
CA TYR A 352 -7.23 -7.43 1.01
C TYR A 352 -8.38 -8.24 0.40
N VAL A 353 -9.55 -8.29 1.06
CA VAL A 353 -10.65 -9.16 0.59
C VAL A 353 -11.16 -8.74 -0.79
N VAL A 354 -11.25 -7.43 -1.06
CA VAL A 354 -11.64 -6.91 -2.37
C VAL A 354 -10.61 -7.35 -3.42
N SER A 355 -9.32 -7.18 -3.15
CA SER A 355 -8.25 -7.62 -4.06
C SER A 355 -8.25 -9.14 -4.30
N ALA A 356 -8.54 -9.93 -3.26
CA ALA A 356 -8.57 -11.39 -3.31
C ALA A 356 -9.79 -11.91 -4.09
N VAL A 357 -10.96 -11.28 -3.95
CA VAL A 357 -12.17 -11.60 -4.72
C VAL A 357 -11.99 -11.21 -6.19
N LEU A 358 -11.45 -10.02 -6.48
CA LEU A 358 -11.18 -9.57 -7.85
C LEU A 358 -10.19 -10.44 -8.60
N ARG A 359 -9.49 -11.34 -7.90
CA ARG A 359 -8.69 -12.37 -8.55
C ARG A 359 -9.51 -13.23 -9.49
N LEU A 360 -10.77 -13.53 -9.16
CA LEU A 360 -11.68 -14.26 -10.04
C LEU A 360 -11.87 -13.54 -11.38
N SER A 361 -12.18 -12.24 -11.32
CA SER A 361 -12.29 -11.38 -12.51
C SER A 361 -11.00 -11.38 -13.33
N SER A 362 -9.83 -11.33 -12.67
CA SER A 362 -8.54 -11.33 -13.37
C SER A 362 -8.20 -12.66 -14.06
N GLU A 363 -8.65 -13.80 -13.53
CA GLU A 363 -8.44 -15.11 -14.15
C GLU A 363 -9.40 -15.32 -15.33
N GLU A 364 -10.62 -14.78 -15.22
CA GLU A 364 -11.59 -14.77 -16.31
C GLU A 364 -11.16 -13.84 -17.45
N SER A 365 -10.85 -12.58 -17.16
CA SER A 365 -10.48 -11.58 -18.19
C SER A 365 -9.18 -11.90 -18.93
N SER A 366 -8.33 -12.76 -18.35
CA SER A 366 -7.09 -13.21 -18.98
C SER A 366 -7.24 -14.52 -19.77
N GLY A 367 -8.45 -15.05 -19.92
CA GLY A 367 -8.71 -16.32 -20.59
C GLY A 367 -8.16 -17.55 -19.87
N ARG A 368 -7.71 -17.43 -18.60
CA ARG A 368 -7.15 -18.57 -17.83
C ARG A 368 -8.24 -19.42 -17.19
N ALA A 369 -9.41 -18.84 -16.93
CA ALA A 369 -10.55 -19.56 -16.38
C ALA A 369 -11.18 -20.52 -17.41
N GLU A 370 -11.16 -20.18 -18.70
CA GLU A 370 -11.85 -20.96 -19.75
C GLU A 370 -11.30 -22.39 -19.90
N PRO A 371 -9.97 -22.63 -20.04
CA PRO A 371 -9.44 -24.00 -20.12
C PRO A 371 -9.74 -24.84 -18.88
N LEU A 372 -9.78 -24.22 -17.70
CA LEU A 372 -10.07 -24.91 -16.44
C LEU A 372 -11.54 -25.31 -16.34
N LEU A 373 -12.45 -24.44 -16.80
CA LEU A 373 -13.89 -24.64 -16.74
C LEU A 373 -14.42 -25.49 -17.90
N ALA A 374 -13.59 -25.72 -18.93
CA ALA A 374 -13.81 -26.75 -19.94
C ALA A 374 -13.59 -28.18 -19.41
N CYS A 375 -12.82 -28.34 -18.32
CA CYS A 375 -12.70 -29.62 -17.62
C CYS A 375 -13.90 -29.89 -16.70
N ALA A 376 -13.92 -31.04 -16.01
CA ALA A 376 -14.98 -31.42 -15.06
C ALA A 376 -14.94 -30.62 -13.72
N VAL A 377 -14.87 -29.29 -13.81
CA VAL A 377 -14.87 -28.36 -12.67
C VAL A 377 -16.06 -27.41 -12.79
N SER A 378 -16.96 -27.43 -11.81
CA SER A 378 -18.08 -26.49 -11.80
C SER A 378 -17.62 -25.07 -11.46
N ARG A 379 -18.30 -24.07 -12.02
CA ARG A 379 -18.04 -22.63 -11.76
C ARG A 379 -18.07 -22.29 -10.27
N LEU A 380 -19.00 -22.89 -9.53
CA LEU A 380 -19.11 -22.70 -8.08
C LEU A 380 -17.94 -23.33 -7.32
N ARG A 381 -17.44 -24.49 -7.74
CA ARG A 381 -16.28 -25.13 -7.11
C ARG A 381 -15.00 -24.34 -7.36
N TRP A 382 -14.85 -23.80 -8.56
CA TRP A 382 -13.76 -22.89 -8.90
C TRP A 382 -13.83 -21.60 -8.08
N ALA A 383 -14.99 -20.93 -8.06
CA ALA A 383 -15.18 -19.71 -7.28
C ALA A 383 -14.98 -19.94 -5.78
N GLY A 384 -15.56 -21.01 -5.23
CA GLY A 384 -15.42 -21.38 -3.83
C GLY A 384 -13.96 -21.52 -3.39
N GLY A 385 -13.08 -22.08 -4.24
CA GLY A 385 -11.65 -22.17 -3.96
C GLY A 385 -10.98 -20.81 -3.73
N HIS A 386 -11.33 -19.81 -4.54
CA HIS A 386 -10.85 -18.44 -4.38
C HIS A 386 -11.49 -17.73 -3.18
N LEU A 387 -12.79 -17.91 -2.98
CA LEU A 387 -13.53 -17.25 -1.90
C LEU A 387 -13.13 -17.76 -0.52
N VAL A 388 -12.85 -19.05 -0.36
CA VAL A 388 -12.33 -19.60 0.90
C VAL A 388 -11.00 -18.93 1.27
N THR A 389 -10.12 -18.72 0.29
CA THR A 389 -8.85 -18.02 0.54
C THR A 389 -9.06 -16.53 0.83
N ALA A 390 -10.01 -15.87 0.14
CA ALA A 390 -10.33 -14.46 0.37
C ALA A 390 -10.95 -14.20 1.75
N PHE A 391 -12.02 -14.90 2.11
CA PHE A 391 -12.72 -14.70 3.40
C PHE A 391 -11.93 -15.29 4.57
N GLY A 392 -11.34 -16.48 4.41
CA GLY A 392 -10.46 -17.08 5.41
C GLY A 392 -9.18 -16.28 5.61
N GLY A 393 -8.68 -15.65 4.55
CA GLY A 393 -7.54 -14.74 4.61
C GLY A 393 -7.80 -13.55 5.53
N VAL A 394 -8.95 -12.89 5.45
CA VAL A 394 -9.32 -11.79 6.38
C VAL A 394 -9.27 -12.23 7.84
N ALA A 395 -9.84 -13.41 8.14
CA ALA A 395 -9.83 -13.94 9.49
C ALA A 395 -8.39 -14.20 9.98
N LEU A 396 -7.54 -14.77 9.11
CA LEU A 396 -6.13 -14.97 9.40
C LEU A 396 -5.38 -13.63 9.60
N LEU A 397 -5.65 -12.62 8.78
CA LEU A 397 -5.04 -11.30 8.90
C LEU A 397 -5.35 -10.65 10.24
N MET A 398 -6.64 -10.65 10.65
CA MET A 398 -7.04 -10.06 11.92
C MET A 398 -6.54 -10.87 13.12
N LEU A 399 -6.49 -12.21 13.00
CA LEU A 399 -5.87 -13.06 14.02
C LEU A 399 -4.38 -12.71 14.20
N LEU A 400 -3.64 -12.58 13.10
CA LEU A 400 -2.22 -12.23 13.13
C LEU A 400 -1.99 -10.80 13.62
N ALA A 401 -2.87 -9.85 13.30
CA ALA A 401 -2.83 -8.51 13.88
C ALA A 401 -3.02 -8.58 15.40
N GLY A 402 -3.99 -9.35 15.89
CA GLY A 402 -4.20 -9.57 17.33
C GLY A 402 -2.98 -10.18 18.02
N LEU A 403 -2.36 -11.20 17.41
CA LEU A 403 -1.10 -11.77 17.90
C LEU A 403 0.04 -10.76 17.89
N GLY A 404 0.10 -9.90 16.86
CA GLY A 404 1.07 -8.81 16.77
C GLY A 404 0.88 -7.79 17.89
N PHE A 405 -0.36 -7.31 18.09
CA PHE A 405 -0.68 -6.38 19.17
C PHE A 405 -0.32 -6.98 20.53
N TRP A 406 -0.66 -8.25 20.77
CA TRP A 406 -0.28 -8.92 22.00
C TRP A 406 1.25 -9.02 22.15
N ALA A 407 1.98 -9.36 21.09
CA ALA A 407 3.44 -9.42 21.14
C ALA A 407 4.09 -8.04 21.37
N GLY A 408 3.46 -6.95 20.91
CA GLY A 408 3.93 -5.59 21.10
C GLY A 408 3.53 -4.95 22.43
N TYR A 409 2.29 -5.17 22.88
CA TYR A 409 1.71 -4.59 24.09
C TYR A 409 1.95 -5.46 25.34
N GLY A 410 2.02 -6.78 25.20
CA GLY A 410 2.31 -7.73 26.28
C GLY A 410 1.12 -8.06 27.20
N GLU A 411 0.02 -7.29 27.15
CA GLU A 411 -1.12 -7.44 28.06
C GLU A 411 -2.45 -7.75 27.33
N ARG A 412 -3.42 -8.27 28.11
CA ARG A 412 -4.84 -8.47 27.71
C ARG A 412 -5.02 -9.18 26.34
N PRO A 413 -4.39 -10.35 26.12
CA PRO A 413 -4.44 -11.05 24.84
C PRO A 413 -5.87 -11.37 24.39
N ASP A 414 -6.76 -11.69 25.32
CA ASP A 414 -8.17 -11.98 25.11
C ASP A 414 -8.94 -10.75 24.58
N ALA A 415 -8.78 -9.60 25.22
CA ALA A 415 -9.47 -8.37 24.83
C ALA A 415 -8.97 -7.86 23.46
N VAL A 416 -7.66 -7.90 23.23
CA VAL A 416 -7.03 -7.50 21.96
C VAL A 416 -7.45 -8.44 20.83
N MET A 417 -7.40 -9.75 21.06
CA MET A 417 -7.81 -10.74 20.06
C MET A 417 -9.29 -10.61 19.71
N GLY A 418 -10.15 -10.45 20.73
CA GLY A 418 -11.58 -10.20 20.54
C GLY A 418 -11.84 -8.94 19.71
N ALA A 419 -11.16 -7.84 20.04
CA ALA A 419 -11.27 -6.58 19.30
C ALA A 419 -10.85 -6.73 17.84
N CYS A 420 -9.77 -7.46 17.55
CA CYS A 420 -9.33 -7.74 16.18
C CYS A 420 -10.33 -8.61 15.41
N LEU A 421 -10.81 -9.71 16.00
CA LEU A 421 -11.71 -10.65 15.32
C LEU A 421 -13.10 -10.04 15.06
N VAL A 422 -13.55 -9.10 15.88
CA VAL A 422 -14.81 -8.38 15.66
C VAL A 422 -14.79 -7.55 14.38
N GLN A 423 -13.64 -7.19 13.83
CA GLN A 423 -13.53 -6.47 12.56
C GLN A 423 -13.83 -7.34 11.33
N VAL A 424 -13.77 -8.67 11.46
CA VAL A 424 -13.86 -9.61 10.34
C VAL A 424 -15.21 -9.54 9.58
N PRO A 425 -16.37 -9.49 10.25
CA PRO A 425 -17.67 -9.43 9.56
C PRO A 425 -17.86 -8.20 8.67
N ALA A 426 -17.34 -7.03 9.09
CA ALA A 426 -17.41 -5.81 8.28
C ALA A 426 -16.60 -5.97 6.98
N ALA A 427 -15.37 -6.50 7.07
CA ALA A 427 -14.57 -6.81 5.89
C ALA A 427 -15.26 -7.86 5.00
N TRP A 428 -15.84 -8.90 5.58
CA TRP A 428 -16.62 -9.89 4.82
C TRP A 428 -17.80 -9.28 4.07
N ALA A 429 -18.52 -8.31 4.65
CA ALA A 429 -19.60 -7.61 3.96
C ALA A 429 -19.09 -6.90 2.68
N LEU A 430 -17.94 -6.21 2.74
CA LEU A 430 -17.34 -5.58 1.55
C LEU A 430 -16.85 -6.60 0.52
N GLY A 431 -16.26 -7.70 0.98
CA GLY A 431 -15.91 -8.84 0.14
C GLY A 431 -17.14 -9.38 -0.60
N ALA A 432 -18.25 -9.55 0.11
CA ALA A 432 -19.50 -10.06 -0.42
C ALA A 432 -20.15 -9.12 -1.44
N VAL A 433 -20.07 -7.80 -1.24
CA VAL A 433 -20.47 -6.81 -2.26
C VAL A 433 -19.63 -6.98 -3.53
N THR A 434 -18.31 -7.19 -3.39
CA THR A 434 -17.44 -7.43 -4.55
C THR A 434 -17.78 -8.73 -5.27
N VAL A 435 -18.13 -9.78 -4.52
CA VAL A 435 -18.62 -11.06 -5.09
C VAL A 435 -19.93 -10.85 -5.84
N LEU A 436 -20.86 -10.07 -5.30
CA LEU A 436 -22.12 -9.73 -5.95
C LEU A 436 -21.88 -9.03 -7.29
N LEU A 437 -21.05 -7.96 -7.29
CA LEU A 437 -20.71 -7.21 -8.49
C LEU A 437 -20.06 -8.11 -9.54
N TYR A 438 -19.09 -8.92 -9.15
CA TYR A 438 -18.44 -9.89 -10.04
C TYR A 438 -19.39 -10.96 -10.58
N GLY A 439 -20.30 -11.43 -9.74
CA GLY A 439 -21.27 -12.47 -10.06
C GLY A 439 -22.23 -12.05 -11.17
N PHE A 440 -22.73 -10.83 -11.14
CA PHE A 440 -23.69 -10.32 -12.12
C PHE A 440 -23.06 -9.55 -13.28
N ALA A 441 -21.98 -8.80 -13.04
CA ALA A 441 -21.35 -7.93 -14.02
C ALA A 441 -19.82 -7.91 -13.85
N PRO A 442 -19.08 -8.86 -14.44
CA PRO A 442 -17.62 -8.97 -14.26
C PRO A 442 -16.87 -7.69 -14.65
N ARG A 443 -17.36 -6.95 -15.66
CA ARG A 443 -16.80 -5.66 -16.09
C ARG A 443 -16.89 -4.57 -15.01
N VAL A 444 -17.91 -4.63 -14.16
CA VAL A 444 -18.16 -3.68 -13.06
C VAL A 444 -17.54 -4.16 -11.75
N ALA A 445 -17.03 -5.39 -11.68
CA ALA A 445 -16.42 -5.95 -10.47
C ALA A 445 -15.37 -5.00 -9.85
N VAL A 446 -14.58 -4.33 -10.68
CA VAL A 446 -13.56 -3.35 -10.26
C VAL A 446 -14.12 -2.21 -9.42
N ALA A 447 -15.42 -1.90 -9.53
CA ALA A 447 -16.12 -0.93 -8.68
C ALA A 447 -16.11 -1.34 -7.19
N GLY A 448 -15.79 -2.59 -6.85
CA GLY A 448 -15.49 -2.99 -5.47
C GLY A 448 -14.40 -2.12 -4.82
N TRP A 449 -13.42 -1.62 -5.59
CA TRP A 449 -12.45 -0.64 -5.09
C TRP A 449 -13.07 0.71 -4.76
N ALA A 450 -14.07 1.16 -5.51
CA ALA A 450 -14.77 2.40 -5.22
C ALA A 450 -15.58 2.27 -3.92
N VAL A 451 -16.26 1.13 -3.72
CA VAL A 451 -16.97 0.82 -2.47
C VAL A 451 -16.01 0.78 -1.29
N ALA A 452 -14.88 0.07 -1.41
CA ALA A 452 -13.86 0.01 -0.37
C ALA A 452 -13.29 1.41 -0.08
N GLY A 453 -12.92 2.16 -1.11
CA GLY A 453 -12.42 3.52 -0.98
C GLY A 453 -13.42 4.44 -0.27
N ALA A 454 -14.71 4.37 -0.62
CA ALA A 454 -15.77 5.13 0.05
C ALA A 454 -15.89 4.77 1.54
N VAL A 455 -15.90 3.48 1.88
CA VAL A 455 -15.96 3.01 3.27
C VAL A 455 -14.71 3.45 4.07
N LEU A 456 -13.53 3.39 3.47
CA LEU A 456 -12.29 3.89 4.09
C LEU A 456 -12.34 5.39 4.34
N LEU A 457 -12.80 6.17 3.36
CA LEU A 457 -12.96 7.62 3.50
C LEU A 457 -13.98 7.97 4.58
N ILE A 458 -15.14 7.29 4.60
CA ILE A 458 -16.16 7.50 5.63
C ILE A 458 -15.60 7.15 7.01
N GLY A 459 -14.91 6.03 7.16
CA GLY A 459 -14.37 5.59 8.45
C GLY A 459 -13.26 6.49 9.00
N TRP A 460 -12.41 7.07 8.15
CA TRP A 460 -11.31 7.94 8.57
C TRP A 460 -11.67 9.42 8.66
N VAL A 461 -12.41 9.91 7.66
CA VAL A 461 -12.66 11.34 7.46
C VAL A 461 -14.07 11.71 7.93
N GLY A 462 -15.02 10.79 7.82
CA GLY A 462 -16.42 11.08 8.16
C GLY A 462 -16.60 11.51 9.62
N SER A 463 -15.95 10.81 10.56
CA SER A 463 -15.98 11.17 11.98
C SER A 463 -15.21 12.47 12.27
N ALA A 464 -14.13 12.74 11.54
CA ALA A 464 -13.34 13.95 11.70
C ALA A 464 -14.01 15.21 11.13
N LEU A 465 -14.95 15.06 10.19
CA LEU A 465 -15.71 16.15 9.57
C LEU A 465 -17.13 16.30 10.14
N ASP A 466 -17.45 15.64 11.25
CA ASP A 466 -18.80 15.60 11.83
C ASP A 466 -19.89 15.26 10.79
N ALA A 467 -19.61 14.26 9.94
CA ALA A 467 -20.53 13.82 8.90
C ALA A 467 -21.88 13.36 9.48
N PRO A 468 -22.99 13.55 8.74
CA PRO A 468 -24.30 13.18 9.23
C PRO A 468 -24.40 11.66 9.48
N ARG A 469 -25.11 11.26 10.54
CA ARG A 469 -25.18 9.85 11.00
C ARG A 469 -25.60 8.86 9.92
N TRP A 470 -26.49 9.26 9.00
CA TRP A 470 -26.91 8.38 7.91
C TRP A 470 -25.76 8.01 6.98
N LEU A 471 -24.76 8.89 6.80
CA LEU A 471 -23.60 8.65 5.97
C LEU A 471 -22.59 7.74 6.68
N LEU A 472 -22.37 7.93 7.98
CA LEU A 472 -21.54 7.05 8.80
C LEU A 472 -22.13 5.62 8.85
N ALA A 473 -23.44 5.51 9.00
CA ALA A 473 -24.17 4.24 9.05
C ALA A 473 -24.10 3.43 7.73
N VAL A 474 -23.66 4.02 6.61
CA VAL A 474 -23.38 3.27 5.37
C VAL A 474 -22.18 2.34 5.56
N SER A 475 -21.22 2.72 6.40
CA SER A 475 -20.02 1.92 6.66
C SER A 475 -20.36 0.70 7.53
N PRO A 476 -20.07 -0.53 7.08
CA PRO A 476 -20.22 -1.73 7.92
C PRO A 476 -19.43 -1.67 9.22
N TYR A 477 -18.34 -0.91 9.25
CA TYR A 477 -17.48 -0.75 10.43
C TYR A 477 -18.10 0.13 11.52
N ASP A 478 -19.04 1.02 11.18
CA ASP A 478 -19.69 1.90 12.16
C ASP A 478 -20.63 1.11 13.10
N HIS A 479 -21.13 -0.03 12.63
CA HIS A 479 -22.03 -0.91 13.38
C HIS A 479 -21.31 -1.86 14.34
N LEU A 480 -19.98 -1.97 14.26
CA LEU A 480 -19.21 -2.87 15.10
C LEU A 480 -18.99 -2.29 16.51
N PRO A 481 -19.00 -3.11 17.56
CA PRO A 481 -18.69 -2.64 18.90
C PRO A 481 -17.21 -2.19 18.98
N LYS A 482 -16.98 -1.04 19.61
CA LYS A 482 -15.66 -0.43 19.79
C LYS A 482 -14.88 -1.10 20.93
N LEU A 483 -14.47 -2.35 20.72
CA LEU A 483 -13.60 -3.08 21.64
C LEU A 483 -12.15 -2.56 21.58
N PRO A 484 -11.34 -2.70 22.64
CA PRO A 484 -11.68 -3.32 23.95
C PRO A 484 -12.42 -2.39 24.93
N GLY A 485 -12.67 -1.12 24.58
CA GLY A 485 -13.26 -0.13 25.50
C GLY A 485 -14.77 -0.24 25.73
N ALA A 486 -15.54 -0.60 24.71
CA ALA A 486 -17.00 -0.80 24.80
C ALA A 486 -17.37 -2.27 25.04
N GLY A 487 -18.56 -2.53 25.59
CA GLY A 487 -19.08 -3.89 25.75
C GLY A 487 -19.40 -4.57 24.42
N MET A 488 -19.31 -5.91 24.39
CA MET A 488 -19.61 -6.70 23.19
C MET A 488 -21.11 -6.73 22.88
N THR A 489 -21.47 -6.43 21.63
CA THR A 489 -22.85 -6.50 21.13
C THR A 489 -22.94 -7.45 19.93
N TRP A 490 -23.53 -8.63 20.12
CA TRP A 490 -23.61 -9.67 19.08
C TRP A 490 -24.62 -9.39 17.96
N GLY A 491 -25.64 -8.56 18.22
CA GLY A 491 -26.69 -8.25 17.24
C GLY A 491 -26.14 -7.71 15.91
N PRO A 492 -25.43 -6.56 15.90
CA PRO A 492 -24.85 -6.01 14.68
C PRO A 492 -23.86 -6.94 13.98
N VAL A 493 -23.06 -7.68 14.76
CA VAL A 493 -22.10 -8.68 14.25
C VAL A 493 -22.83 -9.77 13.47
N GLY A 494 -23.92 -10.32 14.03
CA GLY A 494 -24.74 -11.34 13.37
C GLY A 494 -25.40 -10.83 12.09
N VAL A 495 -25.88 -9.57 12.09
CA VAL A 495 -26.47 -8.93 10.90
C VAL A 495 -25.44 -8.81 9.78
N LEU A 496 -24.21 -8.39 10.06
CA LEU A 496 -23.15 -8.28 9.06
C LEU A 496 -22.76 -9.64 8.48
N ILE A 497 -22.66 -10.68 9.31
CA ILE A 497 -22.41 -12.04 8.83
C ILE A 497 -23.57 -12.52 7.94
N GLY A 498 -24.81 -12.30 8.36
CA GLY A 498 -26.02 -12.61 7.57
C GLY A 498 -26.02 -11.91 6.21
N LEU A 499 -25.72 -10.62 6.20
CA LEU A 499 -25.62 -9.82 4.96
C LEU A 499 -24.50 -10.35 4.05
N ALA A 500 -23.32 -10.64 4.60
CA ALA A 500 -22.20 -11.19 3.82
C ALA A 500 -22.56 -12.54 3.19
N MET A 501 -23.25 -13.42 3.92
CA MET A 501 -23.75 -14.69 3.39
C MET A 501 -24.78 -14.50 2.26
N LEU A 502 -25.75 -13.60 2.45
CA LEU A 502 -26.78 -13.30 1.46
C LEU A 502 -26.17 -12.77 0.16
N LEU A 503 -25.32 -11.73 0.25
CA LEU A 503 -24.69 -11.08 -0.91
C LEU A 503 -23.74 -12.03 -1.66
N THR A 504 -22.96 -12.83 -0.92
CA THR A 504 -22.08 -13.84 -1.52
C THR A 504 -22.89 -14.90 -2.25
N SER A 505 -23.98 -15.37 -1.65
CA SER A 505 -24.88 -16.36 -2.27
C SER A 505 -25.53 -15.82 -3.54
N ALA A 506 -26.02 -14.59 -3.52
CA ALA A 506 -26.57 -13.91 -4.69
C ALA A 506 -25.53 -13.76 -5.81
N GLY A 507 -24.30 -13.35 -5.49
CA GLY A 507 -23.21 -13.27 -6.45
C GLY A 507 -22.84 -14.63 -7.06
N LEU A 508 -22.81 -15.70 -6.26
CA LEU A 508 -22.57 -17.05 -6.75
C LEU A 508 -23.71 -17.57 -7.65
N VAL A 509 -24.96 -17.21 -7.37
CA VAL A 509 -26.10 -17.49 -8.25
C VAL A 509 -25.94 -16.76 -9.59
N GLY A 510 -25.52 -15.49 -9.57
CA GLY A 510 -25.19 -14.72 -10.77
C GLY A 510 -24.10 -15.41 -11.60
N LEU A 511 -22.99 -15.81 -10.97
CA LEU A 511 -21.89 -16.51 -11.64
C LEU A 511 -22.31 -17.84 -12.25
N ARG A 512 -23.22 -18.57 -11.58
CA ARG A 512 -23.75 -19.83 -12.10
C ARG A 512 -24.57 -19.62 -13.37
N ARG A 513 -25.30 -18.50 -13.49
CA ARG A 513 -26.24 -18.23 -14.59
C ARG A 513 -25.62 -17.48 -15.77
N ARG A 514 -24.63 -16.60 -15.55
CA ARG A 514 -24.05 -15.78 -16.63
C ARG A 514 -23.04 -16.54 -17.49
N ASP A 515 -22.82 -16.13 -18.73
CA ASP A 515 -21.75 -16.71 -19.56
C ASP A 515 -20.35 -16.20 -19.16
N LEU A 516 -19.36 -17.05 -19.33
CA LEU A 516 -17.95 -16.73 -19.09
C LEU A 516 -17.37 -16.00 -20.31
N GLY A 517 -16.57 -14.96 -20.07
CA GLY A 517 -15.96 -14.17 -21.14
C GLY A 517 -16.86 -13.07 -21.73
N SER A 518 -18.00 -12.79 -21.09
CA SER A 518 -18.93 -11.71 -21.46
C SER A 518 -18.56 -10.32 -20.89
#